data_AF-D2QCD3-F1
#
_entry.id   AF-D2QCD3-F1
#
_cell.length_a   1.000
_cell.length_b   1.000
_cell.length_c   1.000
_cell.angle_alpha   90.00
_cell.angle_beta   90.00
_cell.angle_gamma   90.00
#
_symmetry.space_group_name_H-M   'P 1'
#
loop_
_entity.id
_entity.type
_entity.pdbx_description
1 polymer ?
#
loop_
_entity_poly.entity_id
_entity_poly.type
_entity_poly.pdbx_seq_one_letter_code
_entity_poly.pdbx_strand_id
1 'polypeptide(L)'
;MKNLFALAFLIMLTINSYGQTDPLPSLINLTLRYNIAQSRYEVYGRPTFSAANFNWGSAQVSIVAPAGVPNSAFTVTSVAGGGWDDVSQVYGPSVASAFDFHGIGSPGKKTDLVANQELLLFHFTIPGNTCVAGLRLFINGSDPVATASGMNGGDFTNVIYSINTNQQQTSLYQLNYDNTGTTCTTCNLVAATLSK
;
A
#
# COMPACT_ATOMS: atom_id res chain seq x y z
N MET A 1 -15.16 -17.15 -66.62
CA MET A 1 -14.56 -17.77 -65.42
C MET A 1 -13.29 -17.03 -64.98
N LYS A 2 -13.38 -15.72 -64.68
CA LYS A 2 -12.24 -14.92 -64.16
C LYS A 2 -12.61 -14.06 -62.95
N ASN A 3 -13.89 -14.03 -62.57
CA ASN A 3 -14.40 -13.17 -61.49
C ASN A 3 -14.70 -13.95 -60.20
N LEU A 4 -14.44 -15.26 -60.15
CA LEU A 4 -14.62 -16.07 -58.93
C LEU A 4 -13.37 -16.19 -58.05
N PHE A 5 -12.19 -15.80 -58.55
CA PHE A 5 -10.95 -15.89 -57.76
C PHE A 5 -10.66 -14.65 -56.90
N ALA A 6 -11.29 -13.51 -57.21
CA ALA A 6 -11.06 -12.27 -56.45
C ALA A 6 -11.85 -12.20 -55.12
N LEU A 7 -12.93 -13.00 -54.99
CA LEU A 7 -13.77 -12.97 -53.79
C LEU A 7 -13.23 -13.87 -52.65
N ALA A 8 -12.39 -14.86 -52.96
CA ALA A 8 -11.78 -15.73 -51.96
C ALA A 8 -10.60 -15.09 -51.21
N PHE A 9 -9.96 -14.07 -51.79
CA PHE A 9 -8.82 -13.38 -51.17
C PHE A 9 -9.24 -12.20 -50.28
N LEU A 10 -10.45 -11.66 -50.47
CA LEU A 10 -10.95 -10.52 -49.69
C LEU A 10 -11.68 -10.94 -48.39
N ILE A 11 -12.04 -12.21 -48.23
CA ILE A 11 -12.70 -12.74 -47.02
C ILE A 11 -11.67 -13.24 -45.97
N MET A 12 -10.39 -13.41 -46.34
CA MET A 12 -9.33 -13.82 -45.40
C MET A 12 -8.72 -12.67 -44.58
N LEU A 13 -9.15 -11.42 -44.78
CA LEU A 13 -8.52 -10.26 -44.13
C LEU A 13 -9.22 -9.73 -42.86
N THR A 14 -10.24 -10.41 -42.31
CA THR A 14 -11.04 -9.87 -41.20
C THR A 14 -11.21 -10.81 -40.00
N ILE A 15 -10.18 -11.58 -39.64
CA ILE A 15 -10.23 -12.38 -38.39
C ILE A 15 -8.86 -12.45 -37.70
N ASN A 16 -8.30 -11.31 -37.33
CA ASN A 16 -7.24 -11.23 -36.31
C ASN A 16 -7.48 -10.03 -35.40
N SER A 17 -8.63 -10.03 -34.73
CA SER A 17 -8.87 -9.27 -33.51
C SER A 17 -9.34 -10.24 -32.43
N TYR A 18 -8.54 -11.28 -32.20
CA TYR A 18 -8.61 -12.00 -30.92
C TYR A 18 -7.99 -11.09 -29.87
N GLY A 19 -8.85 -10.64 -28.95
CA GLY A 19 -8.55 -9.62 -27.96
C GLY A 19 -7.24 -9.86 -27.23
N GLN A 20 -6.33 -8.89 -27.34
CA GLN A 20 -5.42 -8.62 -26.23
C GLN A 20 -6.30 -8.10 -25.10
N THR A 21 -6.68 -8.98 -24.16
CA THR A 21 -6.95 -8.51 -22.82
C THR A 21 -5.64 -7.90 -22.35
N ASP A 22 -5.56 -6.57 -22.28
CA ASP A 22 -4.44 -5.90 -21.64
C ASP A 22 -4.21 -6.60 -20.29
N PRO A 23 -3.01 -7.13 -20.01
CA PRO A 23 -2.74 -7.68 -18.70
C PRO A 23 -3.04 -6.56 -17.70
N LEU A 24 -3.91 -6.84 -16.73
CA LEU A 24 -4.21 -5.89 -15.66
C LEU A 24 -2.89 -5.36 -15.11
N PRO A 25 -2.77 -4.05 -14.85
CA PRO A 25 -1.53 -3.46 -14.39
C PRO A 25 -1.03 -4.18 -13.12
N SER A 26 0.29 -4.43 -13.07
CA SER A 26 0.96 -4.97 -11.88
C SER A 26 0.92 -3.92 -10.78
N LEU A 27 0.05 -4.12 -9.80
CA LEU A 27 -0.26 -3.13 -8.78
C LEU A 27 -0.14 -3.72 -7.38
N ILE A 28 0.03 -2.87 -6.38
CA ILE A 28 0.15 -3.23 -4.98
C ILE A 28 -0.84 -2.38 -4.18
N ASN A 29 -1.72 -3.06 -3.48
CA ASN A 29 -2.67 -2.47 -2.55
C ASN A 29 -2.08 -2.51 -1.14
N LEU A 30 -2.34 -1.49 -0.33
CA LEU A 30 -1.80 -1.38 1.03
C LEU A 30 -2.90 -1.49 2.10
N THR A 31 -2.55 -1.99 3.28
CA THR A 31 -3.41 -1.89 4.46
C THR A 31 -2.56 -1.79 5.72
N LEU A 32 -3.15 -1.28 6.80
CA LEU A 32 -2.56 -1.18 8.12
C LEU A 32 -3.54 -1.77 9.12
N ARG A 33 -3.06 -2.68 9.98
CA ARG A 33 -3.88 -3.35 11.00
C ARG A 33 -3.16 -3.39 12.33
N TYR A 34 -3.92 -3.41 13.41
CA TYR A 34 -3.35 -3.70 14.73
C TYR A 34 -3.44 -5.19 15.02
N ASN A 35 -2.29 -5.79 15.33
CA ASN A 35 -2.19 -7.18 15.75
C ASN A 35 -2.23 -7.24 17.27
N ILE A 36 -3.37 -7.70 17.81
CA ILE A 36 -3.62 -7.76 19.25
C ILE A 36 -2.68 -8.76 19.93
N ALA A 37 -2.47 -9.93 19.32
CA ALA A 37 -1.65 -10.99 19.90
C ALA A 37 -0.17 -10.57 20.05
N GLN A 38 0.32 -9.74 19.13
CA GLN A 38 1.70 -9.24 19.12
C GLN A 38 1.83 -7.79 19.58
N SER A 39 0.71 -7.16 19.93
CA SER A 39 0.61 -5.78 20.42
C SER A 39 1.35 -4.76 19.54
N ARG A 40 1.18 -4.84 18.22
CA ARG A 40 1.89 -4.01 17.23
C ARG A 40 1.02 -3.67 16.03
N TYR A 41 1.36 -2.59 15.34
CA TYR A 41 0.75 -2.26 14.04
C TYR A 41 1.54 -2.92 12.93
N GLU A 42 0.83 -3.48 11.96
CA GLU A 42 1.38 -4.22 10.84
C GLU A 42 0.90 -3.61 9.54
N VAL A 43 1.85 -3.33 8.64
CA VAL A 43 1.58 -2.75 7.33
C VAL A 43 1.86 -3.79 6.26
N TYR A 44 0.85 -4.04 5.42
CA TYR A 44 0.90 -5.08 4.41
C TYR A 44 0.79 -4.51 3.00
N GLY A 45 1.51 -5.13 2.08
CA GLY A 45 1.26 -5.01 0.64
C GLY A 45 0.52 -6.24 0.12
N ARG A 46 -0.45 -6.06 -0.76
CA ARG A 46 -1.16 -7.14 -1.47
C ARG A 46 -1.03 -6.92 -2.97
N PRO A 47 -0.08 -7.60 -3.65
CA PRO A 47 0.14 -7.44 -5.08
C PRO A 47 -0.97 -8.10 -5.89
N THR A 48 -1.28 -7.57 -7.07
CA THR A 48 -2.19 -8.19 -8.05
C THR A 48 -1.49 -9.23 -8.94
N PHE A 49 -0.19 -9.46 -8.73
CA PHE A 49 0.68 -10.27 -9.56
C PHE A 49 1.65 -11.11 -8.70
N SER A 50 2.17 -12.19 -9.28
CA SER A 50 3.21 -13.03 -8.66
C SER A 50 4.55 -12.81 -9.37
N ALA A 51 5.62 -12.71 -8.60
CA ALA A 51 6.97 -12.60 -9.13
C ALA A 51 7.98 -13.06 -8.07
N ALA A 52 8.82 -14.04 -8.42
CA ALA A 52 9.95 -14.40 -7.59
C ALA A 52 11.09 -13.39 -7.78
N ASN A 53 11.79 -13.05 -6.71
CA ASN A 53 12.89 -12.08 -6.70
C ASN A 53 12.53 -10.74 -7.35
N PHE A 54 11.30 -10.28 -7.16
CA PHE A 54 10.83 -9.02 -7.70
C PHE A 54 11.70 -7.85 -7.22
N ASN A 55 12.14 -7.00 -8.15
CA ASN A 55 12.96 -5.83 -7.86
C ASN A 55 12.10 -4.71 -7.25
N TRP A 56 11.79 -4.84 -5.96
CA TRP A 56 11.19 -3.77 -5.17
C TRP A 56 12.18 -2.62 -5.01
N GLY A 57 11.84 -1.46 -5.56
CA GLY A 57 12.63 -0.24 -5.51
C GLY A 57 12.37 0.60 -4.28
N SER A 58 12.72 1.88 -4.34
CA SER A 58 12.40 2.80 -3.25
C SER A 58 10.88 2.88 -3.05
N ALA A 59 10.48 3.03 -1.80
CA ALA A 59 9.08 3.11 -1.43
C ALA A 59 8.88 4.06 -0.25
N GLN A 60 7.70 4.66 -0.18
CA GLN A 60 7.18 5.33 0.99
C GLN A 60 5.77 4.84 1.26
N VAL A 61 5.51 4.43 2.50
CA VAL A 61 4.18 4.10 2.99
C VAL A 61 3.93 4.93 4.24
N SER A 62 3.11 5.95 4.11
CA SER A 62 2.92 6.94 5.15
C SER A 62 1.72 6.61 6.03
N ILE A 63 1.86 6.94 7.31
CA ILE A 63 0.87 6.70 8.35
C ILE A 63 0.31 8.04 8.80
N VAL A 64 -1.01 8.08 8.99
CA VAL A 64 -1.72 9.15 9.65
C VAL A 64 -2.11 8.64 11.03
N ALA A 65 -1.56 9.28 12.06
CA ALA A 65 -1.82 8.97 13.44
C ALA A 65 -2.71 10.05 14.06
N PRO A 66 -3.63 9.72 14.98
CA PRO A 66 -4.32 10.74 15.75
C PRO A 66 -3.34 11.53 16.64
N ALA A 67 -3.56 12.83 16.82
CA ALA A 67 -2.71 13.72 17.63
C ALA A 67 -2.57 13.34 19.13
N GLY A 68 -3.29 12.30 19.58
CA GLY A 68 -3.11 11.71 20.92
C GLY A 68 -1.90 10.75 21.00
N VAL A 69 -1.28 10.44 19.87
CA VAL A 69 -0.02 9.71 19.81
C VAL A 69 1.13 10.65 20.21
N PRO A 70 2.11 10.20 21.02
CA PRO A 70 3.25 11.04 21.36
C PRO A 70 4.04 11.50 20.13
N ASN A 71 4.44 12.78 20.10
CA ASN A 71 5.23 13.36 19.02
C ASN A 71 6.67 12.81 19.00
N SER A 72 6.83 11.63 18.44
CA SER A 72 8.10 10.93 18.30
C SER A 72 8.05 10.00 17.11
N ALA A 73 9.20 9.79 16.46
CA ALA A 73 9.31 8.79 15.39
C ALA A 73 8.91 7.40 15.90
N PHE A 74 8.27 6.61 15.03
CA PHE A 74 7.92 5.23 15.33
C PHE A 74 9.15 4.34 15.32
N THR A 75 9.21 3.39 16.26
CA THR A 75 10.20 2.31 16.21
C THR A 75 9.74 1.27 15.19
N VAL A 76 10.26 1.36 13.97
CA VAL A 76 9.91 0.47 12.86
C VAL A 76 10.79 -0.77 12.85
N THR A 77 10.18 -1.94 12.67
CA THR A 77 10.85 -3.22 12.40
C THR A 77 10.54 -3.66 10.98
N SER A 78 11.58 -3.81 10.18
CA SER A 78 11.48 -4.22 8.78
C SER A 78 11.23 -5.72 8.62
N VAL A 79 10.40 -6.11 7.65
CA VAL A 79 10.13 -7.52 7.33
C VAL A 79 10.42 -7.84 5.86
N ALA A 80 9.82 -7.11 4.92
CA ALA A 80 9.99 -7.34 3.48
C ALA A 80 9.98 -6.03 2.69
N GLY A 81 10.47 -6.03 1.44
CA GLY A 81 10.53 -4.82 0.62
C GLY A 81 11.72 -3.89 0.93
N GLY A 82 12.58 -4.24 1.90
CA GLY A 82 13.79 -3.47 2.23
C GLY A 82 13.89 -3.13 3.72
N GLY A 83 14.85 -2.28 4.06
CA GLY A 83 14.88 -1.64 5.38
C GLY A 83 13.86 -0.51 5.41
N TRP A 84 12.96 -0.52 6.38
CA TRP A 84 11.94 0.50 6.59
C TRP A 84 12.28 1.32 7.82
N ASP A 85 12.13 2.64 7.72
CA ASP A 85 12.36 3.56 8.83
C ASP A 85 11.42 4.77 8.74
N ASP A 86 11.16 5.40 9.87
CA ASP A 86 10.35 6.62 9.97
C ASP A 86 11.23 7.84 9.64
N VAL A 87 11.23 8.25 8.37
CA VAL A 87 12.22 9.20 7.82
C VAL A 87 11.71 10.64 7.74
N SER A 88 10.41 10.87 7.99
CA SER A 88 9.81 12.20 7.95
C SER A 88 8.60 12.26 8.87
N GLN A 89 8.47 13.34 9.64
CA GLN A 89 7.34 13.54 10.53
C GLN A 89 6.81 14.97 10.47
N VAL A 90 5.50 15.11 10.54
CA VAL A 90 4.81 16.40 10.75
C VAL A 90 3.74 16.17 11.81
N TYR A 91 3.85 16.86 12.93
CA TYR A 91 2.92 16.73 14.06
C TYR A 91 1.91 17.87 14.05
N GLY A 92 0.62 17.54 14.10
CA GLY A 92 -0.51 18.47 14.19
C GLY A 92 -0.42 19.70 13.26
N PRO A 93 -0.27 19.54 11.93
CA PRO A 93 -0.17 20.66 11.02
C PRO A 93 -1.46 21.49 11.04
N SER A 94 -1.37 22.80 10.79
CA SER A 94 -2.54 23.71 10.87
C SER A 94 -3.69 23.31 9.94
N VAL A 95 -3.40 22.68 8.80
CA VAL A 95 -4.43 22.16 7.87
C VAL A 95 -5.17 20.92 8.40
N ALA A 96 -4.56 20.18 9.33
CA ALA A 96 -5.06 18.91 9.84
C ALA A 96 -4.60 18.65 11.28
N SER A 97 -4.90 19.58 12.20
CA SER A 97 -4.32 19.59 13.56
C SER A 97 -4.73 18.42 14.45
N ALA A 98 -5.70 17.61 14.01
CA ALA A 98 -6.13 16.39 14.70
C ALA A 98 -5.23 15.18 14.39
N PHE A 99 -4.26 15.33 13.48
CA PHE A 99 -3.46 14.23 12.98
C PHE A 99 -1.96 14.56 12.93
N ASP A 100 -1.16 13.53 13.09
CA ASP A 100 0.27 13.50 12.80
C ASP A 100 0.51 12.64 11.57
N PHE A 101 1.55 13.00 10.82
CA PHE A 101 1.92 12.36 9.56
C PHE A 101 3.33 11.81 9.68
N HIS A 102 3.50 10.54 9.35
CA HIS A 102 4.77 9.82 9.42
C HIS A 102 5.06 9.18 8.07
N GLY A 103 6.19 9.52 7.46
CA GLY A 103 6.65 8.99 6.18
C GLY A 103 7.58 7.82 6.43
N ILE A 104 7.09 6.59 6.24
CA ILE A 104 7.91 5.39 6.42
C ILE A 104 8.56 5.03 5.09
N GLY A 105 9.88 5.22 4.99
CA GLY A 105 10.64 5.07 3.76
C GLY A 105 11.41 3.75 3.70
N SER A 106 11.62 3.24 2.49
CA SER A 106 12.50 2.11 2.21
C SER A 106 13.34 2.30 0.96
N PRO A 107 14.62 1.87 0.93
CA PRO A 107 15.42 1.88 -0.29
C PRO A 107 15.09 0.73 -1.24
N GLY A 108 14.26 -0.23 -0.83
CA GLY A 108 13.93 -1.40 -1.64
C GLY A 108 14.80 -2.63 -1.38
N LYS A 109 14.32 -3.80 -1.78
CA LYS A 109 15.07 -5.07 -1.80
C LYS A 109 14.35 -6.10 -2.67
N LYS A 110 15.10 -7.00 -3.32
CA LYS A 110 14.49 -8.17 -3.97
C LYS A 110 13.58 -8.93 -3.00
N THR A 111 12.34 -9.13 -3.41
CA THR A 111 11.26 -9.65 -2.57
C THR A 111 10.40 -10.61 -3.39
N ASP A 112 10.00 -11.73 -2.82
CA ASP A 112 9.05 -12.62 -3.47
C ASP A 112 7.63 -12.09 -3.29
N LEU A 113 6.88 -12.04 -4.40
CA LEU A 113 5.49 -11.61 -4.43
C LEU A 113 4.61 -12.74 -4.91
N VAL A 114 3.48 -12.93 -4.23
CA VAL A 114 2.44 -13.87 -4.63
C VAL A 114 1.13 -13.10 -4.77
N ALA A 115 0.50 -13.22 -5.95
CA ALA A 115 -0.72 -12.51 -6.27
C ALA A 115 -1.80 -12.76 -5.22
N ASN A 116 -2.45 -11.68 -4.78
CA ASN A 116 -3.53 -11.66 -3.81
C ASN A 116 -3.18 -12.19 -2.41
N GLN A 117 -1.90 -12.42 -2.12
CA GLN A 117 -1.43 -12.75 -0.78
C GLN A 117 -0.83 -11.51 -0.12
N GLU A 118 -1.17 -11.31 1.15
CA GLU A 118 -0.62 -10.20 1.91
C GLU A 118 0.83 -10.50 2.30
N LEU A 119 1.71 -9.56 2.00
CA LEU A 119 3.10 -9.55 2.42
C LEU A 119 3.25 -8.50 3.54
N LEU A 120 3.69 -8.94 4.72
CA LEU A 120 4.05 -8.02 5.79
C LEU A 120 5.31 -7.24 5.38
N LEU A 121 5.20 -5.92 5.26
CA LEU A 121 6.31 -5.05 4.86
C LEU A 121 7.14 -4.65 6.07
N PHE A 122 6.45 -4.13 7.08
CA PHE A 122 7.04 -3.72 8.35
C PHE A 122 5.96 -3.70 9.44
N HIS A 123 6.43 -3.62 10.68
CA HIS A 123 5.56 -3.38 11.83
C HIS A 123 6.19 -2.34 12.75
N PHE A 124 5.39 -1.71 13.59
CA PHE A 124 5.87 -0.73 14.56
C PHE A 124 5.05 -0.74 15.84
N THR A 125 5.62 -0.16 16.88
CA THR A 125 4.96 0.08 18.16
C THR A 125 4.96 1.57 18.47
N ILE A 126 3.99 2.00 19.27
CA ILE A 126 3.91 3.36 19.79
C ILE A 126 4.41 3.31 21.24
N PRO A 127 5.36 4.17 21.63
CA PRO A 127 5.84 4.23 23.00
C PRO A 127 4.70 4.49 23.99
N GLY A 128 4.63 3.69 25.05
CA GLY A 128 3.83 3.98 26.22
C GLY A 128 2.39 3.43 26.27
N ASN A 129 1.81 2.84 25.22
CA ASN A 129 0.46 2.26 25.34
C ASN A 129 0.06 1.17 24.33
N THR A 130 -0.78 0.29 24.86
CA THR A 130 -1.82 -0.55 24.24
C THR A 130 -2.50 0.17 23.09
N CYS A 131 -2.86 -0.56 22.02
CA CYS A 131 -3.54 -0.08 20.81
C CYS A 131 -4.21 1.31 20.90
N VAL A 132 -3.86 2.18 19.95
CA VAL A 132 -4.48 3.47 19.65
C VAL A 132 -5.39 3.30 18.43
N ALA A 133 -6.66 3.65 18.60
CA ALA A 133 -7.63 3.55 17.52
C ALA A 133 -7.45 4.72 16.54
N GLY A 134 -7.77 4.49 15.27
CA GLY A 134 -7.80 5.54 14.25
C GLY A 134 -6.51 5.73 13.46
N LEU A 135 -5.46 4.91 13.69
CA LEU A 135 -4.31 4.91 12.78
C LEU A 135 -4.74 4.38 11.42
N ARG A 136 -4.31 5.05 10.36
CA ARG A 136 -4.57 4.65 8.97
C ARG A 136 -3.38 5.00 8.10
N LEU A 137 -3.36 4.49 6.88
CA LEU A 137 -2.44 4.95 5.85
C LEU A 137 -2.89 6.29 5.26
N PHE A 138 -1.92 7.09 4.82
CA PHE A 138 -2.15 8.31 4.07
C PHE A 138 -2.93 8.02 2.78
N ILE A 139 -3.87 8.87 2.39
CA ILE A 139 -4.70 8.70 1.19
C ILE A 139 -4.23 9.70 0.14
N ASN A 140 -3.54 9.20 -0.88
CA ASN A 140 -3.06 10.03 -1.99
C ASN A 140 -4.22 10.81 -2.63
N GLY A 141 -4.01 12.12 -2.83
CA GLY A 141 -5.01 13.02 -3.42
C GLY A 141 -6.14 13.45 -2.50
N SER A 142 -6.24 12.92 -1.28
CA SER A 142 -7.24 13.32 -0.28
C SER A 142 -6.60 13.97 0.95
N ASP A 143 -5.51 13.41 1.45
CA ASP A 143 -4.79 13.99 2.58
C ASP A 143 -3.94 15.21 2.16
N PRO A 144 -3.54 16.08 3.11
CA PRO A 144 -2.82 17.31 2.79
C PRO A 144 -1.52 17.07 2.02
N VAL A 145 -1.34 17.85 0.95
CA VAL A 145 -0.11 17.85 0.15
C VAL A 145 1.01 18.62 0.83
N ALA A 146 2.25 18.42 0.38
CA ALA A 146 3.45 19.04 0.96
C ALA A 146 3.40 20.58 1.07
N THR A 147 2.68 21.25 0.17
CA THR A 147 2.51 22.71 0.15
C THR A 147 1.35 23.21 1.01
N ALA A 148 0.58 22.32 1.63
CA ALA A 148 -0.53 22.71 2.50
C ALA A 148 -0.01 23.35 3.81
N SER A 149 -0.85 24.19 4.43
CA SER A 149 -0.47 24.94 5.62
C SER A 149 -0.02 24.01 6.76
N GLY A 150 1.14 24.27 7.34
CA GLY A 150 1.70 23.48 8.44
C GLY A 150 2.41 22.19 8.02
N MET A 151 2.35 21.79 6.74
CA MET A 151 3.04 20.58 6.26
C MET A 151 4.55 20.77 6.08
N ASN A 152 5.03 22.02 6.06
CA ASN A 152 6.47 22.37 6.03
C ASN A 152 7.28 21.67 4.92
N GLY A 153 6.64 21.35 3.79
CA GLY A 153 7.28 20.63 2.68
C GLY A 153 7.34 19.11 2.83
N GLY A 154 6.79 18.53 3.91
CA GLY A 154 6.69 17.08 4.08
C GLY A 154 5.71 16.46 3.08
N ASP A 155 6.22 15.63 2.18
CA ASP A 155 5.41 14.85 1.24
C ASP A 155 5.21 13.43 1.76
N PHE A 156 3.96 13.10 2.08
CA PHE A 156 3.56 11.81 2.64
C PHE A 156 2.85 10.92 1.62
N THR A 157 2.94 11.25 0.32
CA THR A 157 2.37 10.44 -0.76
C THR A 157 2.90 9.00 -0.69
N ASN A 158 1.99 8.02 -0.69
CA ASN A 158 2.36 6.61 -0.80
C ASN A 158 2.89 6.31 -2.19
N VAL A 159 4.02 5.62 -2.24
CA VAL A 159 4.65 5.20 -3.49
C VAL A 159 5.39 3.89 -3.29
N ILE A 160 5.29 3.00 -4.28
CA ILE A 160 6.09 1.77 -4.32
C ILE A 160 6.67 1.67 -5.70
N TYR A 161 7.96 1.93 -5.87
CA TYR A 161 8.59 1.79 -7.17
C TYR A 161 8.99 0.34 -7.44
N SER A 162 8.74 -0.10 -8.66
CA SER A 162 9.48 -1.20 -9.26
C SER A 162 10.75 -0.67 -9.93
N ILE A 163 11.82 -1.46 -9.95
CA ILE A 163 13.02 -1.15 -10.74
C ILE A 163 13.15 -2.19 -11.85
N ASN A 164 12.99 -1.75 -13.09
CA ASN A 164 13.23 -2.62 -14.24
C ASN A 164 14.73 -2.72 -14.57
N THR A 165 15.08 -3.57 -15.53
CA THR A 165 16.49 -3.78 -15.96
C THR A 165 17.15 -2.53 -16.52
N ASN A 166 16.36 -1.53 -16.93
CA ASN A 166 16.84 -0.24 -17.46
C ASN A 166 16.86 0.86 -16.38
N GLN A 167 16.74 0.49 -15.09
CA GLN A 167 16.69 1.39 -13.94
C GLN A 167 15.50 2.39 -13.98
N GLN A 168 14.52 2.17 -14.83
CA GLN A 168 13.32 2.99 -14.84
C GLN A 168 12.43 2.59 -13.68
N GLN A 169 11.91 3.61 -13.01
CA GLN A 169 11.00 3.46 -11.88
C GLN A 169 9.57 3.66 -12.34
N THR A 170 8.69 2.76 -11.91
CA THR A 170 7.24 2.89 -12.10
C THR A 170 6.58 2.61 -10.76
N SER A 171 5.75 3.55 -10.30
CA SER A 171 4.97 3.37 -9.08
C SER A 171 3.92 2.29 -9.33
N LEU A 172 3.89 1.30 -8.45
CA LEU A 172 2.91 0.21 -8.45
C LEU A 172 1.84 0.43 -7.37
N TYR A 173 1.94 1.50 -6.57
CA TYR A 173 0.91 1.81 -5.58
C TYR A 173 -0.43 2.06 -6.28
N GLN A 174 -1.48 1.39 -5.81
CA GLN A 174 -2.83 1.56 -6.34
C GLN A 174 -3.75 2.26 -5.34
N LEU A 175 -3.98 1.66 -4.19
CA LEU A 175 -4.89 2.17 -3.16
C LEU A 175 -4.57 1.58 -1.78
N ASN A 176 -5.25 2.10 -0.77
CA ASN A 176 -5.32 1.47 0.55
C ASN A 176 -6.67 0.76 0.70
N TYR A 177 -6.67 -0.52 1.07
CA TYR A 177 -7.89 -1.26 1.42
C TYR A 177 -8.02 -1.35 2.95
N ASP A 178 -9.27 -1.43 3.43
CA ASP A 178 -9.60 -1.46 4.86
C ASP A 178 -8.95 -0.32 5.67
N ASN A 179 -8.89 0.87 5.06
CA ASN A 179 -8.14 2.02 5.58
C ASN A 179 -8.99 3.00 6.41
N THR A 180 -10.00 2.50 7.10
CA THR A 180 -10.96 3.33 7.87
C THR A 180 -10.46 3.73 9.26
N GLY A 181 -9.23 3.36 9.61
CA GLY A 181 -8.66 3.52 10.94
C GLY A 181 -8.63 2.22 11.74
N THR A 182 -7.56 1.98 12.48
CA THR A 182 -7.42 0.82 13.35
C THR A 182 -8.44 0.81 14.48
N THR A 183 -8.87 -0.38 14.87
CA THR A 183 -9.73 -0.60 16.03
C THR A 183 -8.98 -1.38 17.10
N CYS A 184 -9.20 -1.01 18.36
CA CYS A 184 -8.48 -1.58 19.50
C CYS A 184 -9.29 -2.60 20.30
N THR A 185 -10.46 -2.97 19.79
CA THR A 185 -11.35 -3.92 20.44
C THR A 185 -11.11 -5.31 19.89
N THR A 186 -10.94 -6.29 20.77
CA THR A 186 -11.15 -7.69 20.40
C THR A 186 -12.62 -7.87 20.05
N CYS A 187 -12.92 -8.30 18.82
CA CYS A 187 -14.24 -8.82 18.50
C CYS A 187 -14.36 -10.21 19.15
N ASN A 188 -14.72 -10.25 20.45
CA ASN A 188 -15.08 -11.50 21.12
C ASN A 188 -16.48 -11.91 20.64
N LEU A 189 -16.56 -12.58 19.50
CA LEU A 189 -17.78 -13.29 19.11
C LEU A 189 -17.94 -14.49 20.05
N VAL A 190 -18.70 -14.31 21.13
CA VAL A 190 -19.17 -15.45 21.94
C VAL A 190 -20.28 -16.12 21.13
N ALA A 191 -20.05 -17.35 20.69
CA ALA A 191 -21.09 -18.13 20.02
C ALA A 191 -22.31 -18.26 20.96
N ALA A 192 -23.52 -18.05 20.44
CA ALA A 192 -24.74 -18.25 21.22
C ALA A 192 -24.80 -19.72 21.67
N THR A 193 -24.82 -19.95 22.98
CA THR A 193 -25.12 -21.28 23.53
C THR A 193 -26.56 -21.62 23.21
N LEU A 194 -26.78 -22.53 22.26
CA LEU A 194 -28.07 -23.17 22.04
C LEU A 194 -28.43 -23.97 23.30
N SER A 195 -29.34 -23.45 24.12
CA SER A 195 -30.00 -24.21 25.17
C SER A 195 -30.88 -25.28 24.52
N LYS A 196 -30.66 -26.55 24.88
CA LYS A 196 -31.52 -27.67 24.50
C LYS A 196 -32.86 -27.61 25.22
#